data_AF-A0A388JQU2-F1
#
_entry.id   AF-A0A388JQU2-F1
#
_cell.length_a   1.000
_cell.length_b   1.000
_cell.length_c   1.000
_cell.angle_alpha   90.00
_cell.angle_beta   90.00
_cell.angle_gamma   90.00
#
_symmetry.space_group_name_H-M   'P 1'
#
loop_
_entity.id
_entity.type
_entity.pdbx_description
1 polymer ?
#
loop_
_entity_poly.entity_id
_entity_poly.type
_entity_poly.pdbx_seq_one_letter_code
_entity_poly.pdbx_strand_id
1 'polypeptide(L)'
;MAVVLGLSLFGIYMFRRSTPEQEAAGLQRLTLAVITLLSFLLGAVCSGVAGYVGMWVSVRANSRVAGAARRSAREALQVALRAGGFSALVVIGMVVLGVSVLYSSLFVYFGMDQPGGLKMTDLPLLLVGYGFGASFVALFAQLGGGIYTKAADVGADLVGKVEQGIPEDDPRNPAVIADLVGDNVGDCAARGADLFESVAAEIISAMILGGTMARKCKIEGKALPTICARLTLYLEND
;
A
#
# COMPACT_ATOMS: atom_id res chain seq x y z
N MET A 1 -0.88 12.87 -11.64
CA MET A 1 -2.26 12.37 -11.44
C MET A 1 -2.68 12.39 -9.98
N ALA A 2 -1.92 11.80 -9.04
CA ALA A 2 -2.27 11.82 -7.61
C ALA A 2 -2.51 13.23 -7.05
N VAL A 3 -1.67 14.22 -7.39
CA VAL A 3 -1.86 15.63 -6.97
C VAL A 3 -3.19 16.21 -7.45
N VAL A 4 -3.60 15.91 -8.69
CA VAL A 4 -4.86 16.40 -9.27
C VAL A 4 -6.05 15.79 -8.53
N LEU A 5 -6.03 14.49 -8.26
CA LEU A 5 -7.06 13.84 -7.46
C LEU A 5 -7.08 14.37 -6.03
N GLY A 6 -5.91 14.57 -5.41
CA GLY A 6 -5.78 15.16 -4.08
C GLY A 6 -6.42 16.54 -3.99
N LEU A 7 -6.13 17.43 -4.95
CA LEU A 7 -6.77 18.76 -5.02
C LEU A 7 -8.28 18.67 -5.24
N SER A 8 -8.73 17.68 -6.01
CA SER A 8 -10.16 17.41 -6.22
C SER A 8 -10.83 16.96 -4.91
N LEU A 9 -10.20 16.06 -4.14
CA LEU A 9 -10.66 15.65 -2.81
C LEU A 9 -10.70 16.84 -1.85
N PHE A 10 -9.67 17.68 -1.85
CA PHE A 10 -9.64 18.89 -1.06
C PHE A 10 -10.85 19.78 -1.38
N GLY A 11 -11.14 20.01 -2.66
CA GLY A 11 -12.33 20.74 -3.10
C GLY A 11 -13.63 20.10 -2.60
N ILE A 12 -13.80 18.79 -2.74
CA ILE A 12 -14.99 18.06 -2.26
C ILE A 12 -15.16 18.21 -0.74
N TYR A 13 -14.09 18.07 0.03
CA TYR A 13 -14.13 18.19 1.50
C TYR A 13 -14.44 19.61 1.97
N MET A 14 -14.13 20.64 1.18
CA MET A 14 -14.54 22.02 1.47
C MET A 14 -16.06 22.22 1.38
N PHE A 15 -16.76 21.46 0.54
CA PHE A 15 -18.22 21.50 0.41
C PHE A 15 -18.94 20.52 1.37
N ARG A 16 -18.20 19.66 2.07
CA ARG A 16 -18.75 18.71 3.04
C ARG A 16 -19.23 19.47 4.29
N ARG A 17 -20.46 19.21 4.72
CA ARG A 17 -20.98 19.71 6.00
C ARG A 17 -20.32 18.94 7.14
N SER A 18 -19.74 19.64 8.10
CA SER A 18 -19.24 19.06 9.35
C SER A 18 -20.41 18.70 10.26
N THR A 19 -20.30 17.60 11.01
CA THR A 19 -21.28 17.31 12.07
C THR A 19 -21.01 18.21 13.30
N PRO A 20 -22.03 18.48 14.15
CA PRO A 20 -21.85 19.31 15.35
C PRO A 20 -20.77 18.78 16.30
N GLU A 21 -20.62 17.45 16.36
CA GLU A 21 -19.60 16.75 17.14
C GLU A 21 -18.18 17.00 16.59
N GLN A 22 -18.04 17.10 15.26
CA GLN A 22 -16.77 17.43 14.60
C GLN A 22 -16.39 18.90 14.80
N GLU A 23 -17.36 19.82 14.71
CA GLU A 23 -17.14 21.24 14.98
C GLU A 23 -16.74 21.50 16.44
N ALA A 24 -17.36 20.79 17.39
CA ALA A 24 -17.01 20.86 18.81
C ALA A 24 -15.59 20.35 19.12
N ALA A 25 -15.04 19.46 18.28
CA ALA A 25 -13.69 18.91 18.41
C ALA A 25 -12.63 19.66 17.58
N GLY A 26 -12.95 20.84 17.04
CA GLY A 26 -12.01 21.65 16.26
C GLY A 26 -11.76 21.15 14.83
N LEU A 27 -12.50 20.13 14.36
CA LEU A 27 -12.47 19.66 12.97
C LEU A 27 -13.32 20.57 12.08
N GLN A 28 -12.83 21.80 11.87
CA GLN A 28 -13.36 22.66 10.83
C GLN A 28 -13.12 22.05 9.44
N ARG A 29 -13.93 22.46 8.48
CA ARG A 29 -13.92 21.93 7.10
C ARG A 29 -12.53 22.00 6.46
N LEU A 30 -11.82 23.10 6.68
CA LEU A 30 -10.46 23.30 6.17
C LEU A 30 -9.48 22.29 6.77
N THR A 31 -9.52 22.09 8.08
CA THR A 31 -8.65 21.13 8.78
C THR A 31 -8.85 19.71 8.25
N LEU A 32 -10.11 19.29 8.09
CA LEU A 32 -10.45 18.00 7.49
C LEU A 32 -9.92 17.88 6.06
N ALA A 33 -10.16 18.88 5.22
CA ALA A 33 -9.71 18.88 3.84
C ALA A 33 -8.18 18.78 3.72
N VAL A 34 -7.45 19.54 4.54
CA VAL A 34 -5.98 19.51 4.58
C VAL A 34 -5.46 18.16 5.06
N ILE A 35 -6.02 17.60 6.14
CA ILE A 35 -5.57 16.30 6.66
C ILE A 35 -5.84 15.20 5.65
N THR A 36 -7.03 15.14 5.06
CA THR A 36 -7.34 14.12 4.05
C THR A 36 -6.42 14.23 2.84
N LEU A 37 -6.12 15.46 2.38
CA LEU A 37 -5.17 15.69 1.30
C LEU A 37 -3.75 15.19 1.66
N LEU A 38 -3.24 15.56 2.84
CA LEU A 38 -1.90 15.16 3.27
C LEU A 38 -1.80 13.65 3.48
N SER A 39 -2.79 13.05 4.14
CA SER A 39 -2.88 11.59 4.32
C SER A 39 -2.91 10.88 2.97
N PHE A 40 -3.70 11.36 2.01
CA PHE A 40 -3.77 10.82 0.66
C PHE A 40 -2.43 10.89 -0.08
N LEU A 41 -1.78 12.05 -0.07
CA LEU A 41 -0.48 12.19 -0.73
C LEU A 41 0.59 11.32 -0.07
N LEU A 42 0.59 11.21 1.26
CA LEU A 42 1.50 10.35 1.98
C LEU A 42 1.28 8.87 1.61
N GLY A 43 0.04 8.40 1.63
CA GLY A 43 -0.30 7.02 1.24
C GLY A 43 0.08 6.71 -0.21
N ALA A 44 -0.15 7.65 -1.12
CA ALA A 44 0.25 7.53 -2.52
C ALA A 44 1.78 7.43 -2.68
N VAL A 45 2.54 8.28 -1.98
CA VAL A 45 4.01 8.23 -2.02
C VAL A 45 4.54 6.93 -1.43
N CYS A 46 4.05 6.52 -0.26
CA CYS A 46 4.48 5.29 0.38
C CYS A 46 4.17 4.05 -0.46
N SER A 47 2.99 3.97 -1.08
CA SER A 47 2.64 2.87 -2.00
C SER A 47 3.56 2.82 -3.22
N GLY A 48 3.85 3.98 -3.82
CA GLY A 48 4.78 4.07 -4.95
C GLY A 48 6.21 3.65 -4.57
N VAL A 49 6.68 4.05 -3.39
CA VAL A 49 7.99 3.64 -2.86
C VAL A 49 8.01 2.13 -2.59
N ALA A 50 6.95 1.57 -2.02
CA ALA A 50 6.84 0.13 -1.77
C ALA A 50 6.96 -0.69 -3.06
N GLY A 51 6.24 -0.30 -4.12
CA GLY A 51 6.36 -0.93 -5.44
C GLY A 51 7.77 -0.80 -6.03
N TYR A 52 8.39 0.37 -5.93
CA TYR A 52 9.75 0.59 -6.40
C TYR A 52 10.78 -0.27 -5.67
N VAL A 53 10.69 -0.36 -4.33
CA VAL A 53 11.60 -1.17 -3.53
C VAL A 53 11.43 -2.66 -3.84
N GLY A 54 10.19 -3.13 -4.01
CA GLY A 54 9.91 -4.50 -4.42
C GLY A 54 10.58 -4.85 -5.76
N MET A 55 10.40 -3.99 -6.76
CA MET A 55 11.06 -4.13 -8.06
C MET A 55 12.59 -4.10 -7.95
N TRP A 56 13.14 -3.20 -7.12
CA TRP A 56 14.58 -3.06 -6.92
C TRP A 56 15.22 -4.33 -6.36
N VAL A 57 14.51 -5.04 -5.46
CA VAL A 57 14.92 -6.34 -4.93
C VAL A 57 14.82 -7.42 -6.00
N SER A 58 13.69 -7.50 -6.72
CA SER A 58 13.46 -8.52 -7.75
C SER A 58 14.50 -8.49 -8.87
N VAL A 59 14.77 -7.31 -9.46
CA VAL A 59 15.75 -7.18 -10.55
C VAL A 59 17.14 -7.72 -10.15
N ARG A 60 17.55 -7.48 -8.90
CA ARG A 60 18.83 -7.98 -8.38
C ARG A 60 18.78 -9.47 -8.05
N ALA A 61 17.64 -9.96 -7.57
CA ALA A 61 17.43 -11.36 -7.26
C ALA A 61 17.45 -12.23 -8.53
N ASN A 62 16.86 -11.78 -9.64
CA ASN A 62 16.75 -12.55 -10.89
C ASN A 62 18.11 -13.07 -11.37
N SER A 63 19.11 -12.20 -11.45
CA SER A 63 20.49 -12.59 -11.84
C SER A 63 21.15 -13.57 -10.85
N ARG A 64 20.85 -13.46 -9.55
CA ARG A 64 21.37 -14.36 -8.50
C ARG A 64 20.70 -15.73 -8.57
N VAL A 65 19.40 -15.77 -8.84
CA VAL A 65 18.62 -17.01 -9.04
C VAL A 65 19.13 -17.73 -10.29
N ALA A 66 19.31 -17.03 -11.41
CA ALA A 66 19.89 -17.60 -12.63
C ALA A 66 21.31 -18.15 -12.38
N GLY A 67 22.13 -17.43 -11.62
CA GLY A 67 23.46 -17.87 -11.22
C GLY A 67 23.46 -19.13 -10.33
N ALA A 68 22.49 -19.24 -9.42
CA ALA A 68 22.29 -20.40 -8.54
C ALA A 68 21.70 -21.62 -9.27
N ALA A 69 20.84 -21.39 -10.27
CA ALA A 69 20.25 -22.45 -11.08
C ALA A 69 21.30 -23.29 -11.83
N ARG A 70 22.46 -22.70 -12.15
CA ARG A 70 23.61 -23.42 -12.72
C ARG A 70 24.25 -24.44 -11.77
N ARG A 71 24.00 -24.33 -10.46
CA ARG A 71 24.54 -25.23 -9.43
C ARG A 71 23.49 -26.24 -8.97
N SER A 72 22.30 -25.77 -8.60
CA SER A 72 21.18 -26.65 -8.26
C SER A 72 19.83 -25.92 -8.24
N ALA A 73 18.75 -26.65 -8.53
CA ALA A 73 17.39 -26.16 -8.40
C ALA A 73 17.04 -25.77 -6.95
N ARG A 74 17.52 -26.55 -5.96
CA ARG A 74 17.31 -26.27 -4.53
C ARG A 74 17.92 -24.92 -4.13
N GLU A 75 19.13 -24.63 -4.58
CA GLU A 75 19.80 -23.36 -4.28
C GLU A 75 19.09 -22.18 -4.95
N ALA A 76 18.69 -22.32 -6.23
CA ALA A 76 17.91 -21.31 -6.93
C ALA A 76 16.60 -20.97 -6.20
N LEU A 77 15.86 -21.99 -5.78
CA LEU A 77 14.62 -21.84 -5.02
C LEU A 77 14.85 -21.13 -3.67
N GLN A 78 15.92 -21.47 -2.95
CA GLN A 78 16.24 -20.81 -1.68
C GLN A 78 16.56 -19.33 -1.88
N VAL A 79 17.29 -18.96 -2.93
CA VAL A 79 17.60 -17.56 -3.24
C VAL A 79 16.32 -16.80 -3.61
N ALA A 80 15.47 -17.40 -4.45
CA ALA A 80 14.20 -16.80 -4.86
C ALA A 80 13.26 -16.57 -3.67
N LEU A 81 13.04 -17.59 -2.82
CA LEU A 81 12.18 -17.47 -1.64
C LEU A 81 12.70 -16.44 -0.63
N ARG A 82 14.02 -16.39 -0.40
CA ARG A 82 14.61 -15.39 0.51
C ARG A 82 14.46 -13.97 -0.02
N ALA A 83 14.63 -13.77 -1.33
CA ALA A 83 14.44 -12.46 -1.95
C ALA A 83 12.99 -11.99 -1.87
N GLY A 84 12.03 -12.89 -2.19
CA GLY A 84 10.60 -12.60 -2.06
C GLY A 84 10.19 -12.30 -0.62
N GLY A 85 10.64 -13.12 0.35
CA GLY A 85 10.39 -12.89 1.77
C GLY A 85 10.96 -11.57 2.28
N PHE A 86 12.17 -11.20 1.88
CA PHE A 86 12.75 -9.89 2.22
C PHE A 86 11.92 -8.73 1.65
N SER A 87 11.51 -8.83 0.38
CA SER A 87 10.65 -7.83 -0.26
C SER A 87 9.34 -7.64 0.52
N ALA A 88 8.67 -8.74 0.88
CA ALA A 88 7.44 -8.72 1.67
C ALA A 88 7.62 -8.06 3.04
N LEU A 89 8.69 -8.41 3.77
CA LEU A 89 8.99 -7.81 5.08
C LEU A 89 9.21 -6.30 4.99
N VAL A 90 9.89 -5.82 3.94
CA VAL A 90 10.11 -4.40 3.73
C VAL A 90 8.81 -3.67 3.40
N VAL A 91 7.97 -4.24 2.54
CA VAL A 91 6.66 -3.66 2.19
C VAL A 91 5.75 -3.59 3.42
N ILE A 92 5.58 -4.70 4.15
CA ILE A 92 4.75 -4.75 5.37
C ILE A 92 5.29 -3.81 6.45
N GLY A 93 6.61 -3.81 6.68
CA GLY A 93 7.24 -2.90 7.63
C GLY A 93 7.00 -1.42 7.27
N MET A 94 6.99 -1.09 5.98
CA MET A 94 6.68 0.26 5.52
C MET A 94 5.21 0.64 5.71
N VAL A 95 4.27 -0.30 5.55
CA VAL A 95 2.85 -0.09 5.85
C VAL A 95 2.67 0.22 7.33
N VAL A 96 3.18 -0.66 8.20
CA VAL A 96 3.03 -0.52 9.66
C VAL A 96 3.67 0.78 10.13
N LEU A 97 4.87 1.10 9.66
CA LEU A 97 5.55 2.35 10.00
C LEU A 97 4.76 3.57 9.51
N GLY A 98 4.30 3.56 8.26
CA GLY A 98 3.55 4.69 7.67
C GLY A 98 2.23 4.97 8.41
N VAL A 99 1.45 3.93 8.70
CA VAL A 99 0.21 4.06 9.48
C VAL A 99 0.50 4.50 10.92
N SER A 100 1.53 3.93 11.55
CA SER A 100 1.90 4.27 12.94
C SER A 100 2.38 5.71 13.10
N VAL A 101 3.21 6.18 12.16
CA VAL A 101 3.71 7.57 12.15
C VAL A 101 2.56 8.53 11.90
N LEU A 102 1.69 8.25 10.93
CA LEU A 102 0.54 9.10 10.64
C LEU A 102 -0.42 9.16 11.84
N TYR A 103 -0.77 8.01 12.42
CA TYR A 103 -1.61 7.93 13.62
C TYR A 103 -1.01 8.72 14.80
N SER A 104 0.28 8.51 15.10
CA SER A 104 0.96 9.18 16.21
C SER A 104 1.07 10.70 15.99
N SER A 105 1.33 11.13 14.75
CA SER A 105 1.41 12.55 14.41
C SER A 105 0.06 13.26 14.59
N LEU A 106 -1.03 12.64 14.15
CA LEU A 106 -2.38 13.17 14.34
C LEU A 106 -2.80 13.14 15.81
N PHE A 107 -2.41 12.09 16.55
CA PHE A 107 -2.65 11.98 17.99
C PHE A 107 -2.06 13.17 18.77
N VAL A 108 -0.80 13.51 18.48
CA VAL A 108 -0.11 14.66 19.10
C VAL A 108 -0.73 15.99 18.65
N TYR A 109 -0.98 16.15 17.35
CA TYR A 109 -1.52 17.40 16.80
C TYR A 109 -2.89 17.77 17.38
N PHE A 110 -3.76 16.78 17.61
CA PHE A 110 -5.08 17.00 18.19
C PHE A 110 -5.13 16.96 19.72
N GLY A 111 -3.97 16.81 20.39
CA GLY A 111 -3.88 16.89 21.86
C GLY A 111 -4.84 15.91 22.55
N MET A 112 -4.93 14.67 22.05
CA MET A 112 -5.76 13.64 22.68
C MET A 112 -5.32 13.44 24.13
N ASP A 113 -6.28 13.36 25.06
CA ASP A 113 -6.19 13.45 26.54
C ASP A 113 -6.40 14.85 27.15
N GLN A 114 -6.60 15.90 26.35
CA GLN A 114 -7.02 17.22 26.85
C GLN A 114 -8.55 17.39 26.81
N PRO A 115 -9.16 18.14 27.75
CA PRO A 115 -10.59 18.46 27.70
C PRO A 115 -10.89 19.30 26.44
N GLY A 116 -11.59 18.71 25.47
CA GLY A 116 -11.90 19.33 24.16
C GLY A 116 -11.12 18.77 22.96
N GLY A 117 -10.20 17.81 23.19
CA GLY A 117 -9.52 17.09 22.11
C GLY A 117 -10.44 16.12 21.36
N LEU A 118 -10.05 15.73 20.14
CA LEU A 118 -10.79 14.76 19.34
C LEU A 118 -10.95 13.43 20.10
N LYS A 119 -12.08 12.74 19.97
CA LYS A 119 -12.24 11.40 20.53
C LYS A 119 -11.34 10.41 19.78
N MET A 120 -10.67 9.50 20.49
CA MET A 120 -9.88 8.42 19.87
C MET A 120 -10.66 7.61 18.83
N THR A 121 -11.98 7.52 18.99
CA THR A 121 -12.85 6.77 18.07
C THR A 121 -13.01 7.41 16.70
N ASP A 122 -12.73 8.72 16.55
CA ASP A 122 -12.85 9.44 15.26
C ASP A 122 -11.53 9.52 14.49
N LEU A 123 -10.39 9.25 15.16
CA LEU A 123 -9.06 9.31 14.55
C LEU A 123 -8.87 8.32 13.38
N PRO A 124 -9.36 7.07 13.44
CA PRO A 124 -9.23 6.13 12.33
C PRO A 124 -9.89 6.60 11.03
N LEU A 125 -10.95 7.41 11.11
CA LEU A 125 -11.58 7.98 9.90
C LEU A 125 -10.66 8.95 9.15
N LEU A 126 -9.72 9.60 9.85
CA LEU A 126 -8.75 10.51 9.23
C LEU A 126 -7.64 9.74 8.47
N LEU A 127 -7.41 8.47 8.85
CA LEU A 127 -6.46 7.59 8.18
C LEU A 127 -7.01 7.04 6.86
N VAL A 128 -8.33 7.08 6.63
CA VAL A 128 -8.95 6.61 5.37
C VAL A 128 -8.34 7.29 4.14
N GLY A 129 -7.94 8.56 4.26
CA GLY A 129 -7.24 9.27 3.19
C GLY A 129 -5.94 8.56 2.77
N TYR A 130 -5.18 8.01 3.72
CA TYR A 130 -3.95 7.27 3.45
C TYR A 130 -4.21 5.98 2.69
N GLY A 131 -5.19 5.18 3.12
CA GLY A 131 -5.62 3.98 2.39
C GLY A 131 -6.06 4.32 0.97
N PHE A 132 -6.90 5.36 0.82
CA PHE A 132 -7.36 5.81 -0.50
C PHE A 132 -6.21 6.25 -1.43
N GLY A 133 -5.20 6.93 -0.88
CA GLY A 133 -3.98 7.30 -1.63
C GLY A 133 -3.18 6.09 -2.08
N ALA A 134 -3.03 5.10 -1.21
CA ALA A 134 -2.38 3.84 -1.53
C ALA A 134 -3.11 3.09 -2.65
N SER A 135 -4.44 2.93 -2.55
CA SER A 135 -5.29 2.30 -3.58
C SER A 135 -5.24 3.01 -4.91
N PHE A 136 -5.19 4.35 -4.91
CA PHE A 136 -5.05 5.08 -6.15
C PHE A 136 -3.77 4.73 -6.89
N VAL A 137 -2.62 4.68 -6.19
CA VAL A 137 -1.34 4.33 -6.83
C VAL A 137 -1.27 2.86 -7.21
N ALA A 138 -1.72 1.96 -6.33
CA ALA A 138 -1.75 0.53 -6.59
C ALA A 138 -2.58 0.20 -7.84
N LEU A 139 -3.75 0.82 -8.01
CA LEU A 139 -4.61 0.64 -9.17
C LEU A 139 -3.88 0.96 -10.48
N PHE A 140 -3.19 2.10 -10.56
CA PHE A 140 -2.45 2.48 -11.77
C PHE A 140 -1.20 1.64 -11.98
N ALA A 141 -0.53 1.21 -10.91
CA ALA A 141 0.62 0.30 -11.01
C ALA A 141 0.19 -1.06 -11.56
N GLN A 142 -0.93 -1.61 -11.10
CA GLN A 142 -1.47 -2.90 -11.56
C GLN A 142 -1.99 -2.84 -12.99
N LEU A 143 -2.75 -1.80 -13.34
CA LEU A 143 -3.23 -1.63 -14.70
C LEU A 143 -2.07 -1.38 -15.67
N GLY A 144 -1.19 -0.42 -15.34
CA GLY A 144 -0.06 -0.07 -16.20
C GLY A 144 0.94 -1.22 -16.35
N GLY A 145 1.34 -1.82 -15.23
CA GLY A 145 2.27 -2.95 -15.22
C GLY A 145 1.66 -4.19 -15.87
N GLY A 146 0.40 -4.50 -15.58
CA GLY A 146 -0.34 -5.63 -16.14
C GLY A 146 -0.51 -5.55 -17.66
N ILE A 147 -0.86 -4.36 -18.19
CA ILE A 147 -0.93 -4.14 -19.64
C ILE A 147 0.46 -4.31 -20.25
N TYR A 148 1.50 -3.74 -19.65
CA TYR A 148 2.86 -3.81 -20.16
C TYR A 148 3.38 -5.26 -20.23
N THR A 149 3.30 -6.01 -19.12
CA THR A 149 3.76 -7.41 -19.08
C THR A 149 2.97 -8.27 -20.05
N LYS A 150 1.63 -8.23 -20.02
CA LYS A 150 0.83 -9.13 -20.85
C LYS A 150 0.91 -8.81 -22.33
N ALA A 151 1.07 -7.54 -22.71
CA ALA A 151 1.29 -7.20 -24.12
C ALA A 151 2.65 -7.72 -24.64
N ALA A 152 3.69 -7.66 -23.81
CA ALA A 152 5.02 -8.13 -24.17
C ALA A 152 5.09 -9.67 -24.20
N ASP A 153 4.63 -10.33 -23.14
CA ASP A 153 4.53 -11.78 -22.96
C ASP A 153 3.79 -12.44 -24.14
N VAL A 154 2.55 -12.04 -24.40
CA VAL A 154 1.74 -12.59 -25.50
C VAL A 154 2.37 -12.31 -26.87
N GLY A 155 2.97 -11.14 -27.06
CA GLY A 155 3.65 -10.79 -28.32
C GLY A 155 4.91 -11.61 -28.56
N ALA A 156 5.73 -11.80 -27.51
CA ALA A 156 6.96 -12.57 -27.56
C ALA A 156 6.66 -14.05 -27.85
N ASP A 157 5.69 -14.61 -27.13
CA ASP A 157 5.34 -16.02 -27.22
C ASP A 157 4.67 -16.41 -28.54
N LEU A 158 3.70 -15.63 -29.01
CA LEU A 158 3.00 -15.96 -30.25
C LEU A 158 3.95 -15.92 -31.45
N VAL A 159 4.71 -14.84 -31.61
CA VAL A 159 5.61 -14.71 -32.76
C VAL A 159 6.81 -15.65 -32.62
N GLY A 160 7.39 -15.76 -31.42
CA GLY A 160 8.55 -16.60 -31.17
C GLY A 160 8.23 -18.10 -31.27
N LYS A 161 7.37 -18.59 -30.37
CA LYS A 161 7.11 -20.03 -30.23
C LYS A 161 6.21 -20.56 -31.35
N VAL A 162 5.14 -19.83 -31.71
CA VAL A 162 4.11 -20.36 -32.62
C VAL A 162 4.42 -20.09 -34.08
N GLU A 163 4.84 -18.87 -34.44
CA GLU A 163 5.08 -18.51 -35.84
C GLU A 163 6.49 -18.87 -36.32
N GLN A 164 7.52 -18.53 -35.53
CA GLN A 164 8.92 -18.73 -35.92
C GLN A 164 9.51 -20.05 -35.42
N GLY A 165 8.84 -20.73 -34.48
CA GLY A 165 9.32 -21.99 -33.90
C GLY A 165 10.64 -21.86 -33.14
N ILE A 166 10.97 -20.66 -32.65
CA ILE A 166 12.14 -20.45 -31.79
C ILE A 166 11.78 -20.69 -30.31
N PRO A 167 12.76 -21.05 -29.46
CA PRO A 167 12.51 -21.23 -28.03
C PRO A 167 11.91 -19.99 -27.35
N GLU A 168 11.28 -20.21 -26.20
CA GLU A 168 10.94 -19.16 -25.23
C GLU A 168 12.19 -18.38 -24.79
N ASP A 169 12.01 -17.08 -24.53
CA ASP A 169 13.09 -16.18 -24.09
C ASP A 169 14.31 -16.15 -25.04
N ASP A 170 14.13 -16.51 -26.32
CA ASP A 170 15.24 -16.56 -27.26
C ASP A 170 15.76 -15.13 -27.53
N PRO A 171 17.09 -14.90 -27.43
CA PRO A 171 17.68 -13.56 -27.60
C PRO A 171 17.49 -12.97 -29.00
N ARG A 172 17.07 -13.76 -29.99
CA ARG A 172 16.72 -13.27 -31.34
C ARG A 172 15.36 -12.60 -31.38
N ASN A 173 14.49 -12.87 -30.41
CA ASN A 173 13.16 -12.26 -30.32
C ASN A 173 13.26 -10.87 -29.68
N PRO A 174 12.94 -9.78 -30.40
CA PRO A 174 13.07 -8.42 -29.89
C PRO A 174 12.13 -8.11 -28.72
N ALA A 175 11.06 -8.89 -28.52
CA ALA A 175 10.08 -8.68 -27.47
C ALA A 175 10.55 -9.19 -26.08
N VAL A 176 11.57 -10.06 -26.02
CA VAL A 176 12.01 -10.71 -24.77
C VAL A 176 12.50 -9.73 -23.72
N ILE A 177 13.17 -8.64 -24.12
CA ILE A 177 13.57 -7.60 -23.15
C ILE A 177 12.34 -6.91 -22.56
N ALA A 178 11.30 -6.66 -23.36
CA ALA A 178 10.08 -6.05 -22.87
C ALA A 178 9.32 -7.00 -21.94
N ASP A 179 9.33 -8.30 -22.24
CA ASP A 179 8.69 -9.32 -21.42
C ASP A 179 9.33 -9.40 -20.02
N LEU A 180 10.66 -9.59 -19.97
CA LEU A 180 11.42 -9.64 -18.72
C LEU A 180 11.35 -8.33 -17.91
N VAL A 181 11.26 -7.17 -18.58
CA VAL A 181 10.98 -5.89 -17.91
C VAL A 181 9.57 -5.90 -17.34
N GLY A 182 8.61 -6.42 -18.09
CA GLY A 182 7.22 -6.58 -17.70
C GLY A 182 7.04 -7.38 -16.43
N ASP A 183 7.75 -8.50 -16.25
CA ASP A 183 7.71 -9.30 -15.02
C ASP A 183 8.11 -8.48 -13.79
N ASN A 184 9.06 -7.57 -13.93
CA ASN A 184 9.51 -6.73 -12.83
C ASN A 184 8.54 -5.56 -12.56
N VAL A 185 7.95 -4.99 -13.62
CA VAL A 185 7.04 -3.84 -13.49
C VAL A 185 5.63 -4.26 -13.07
N GLY A 186 5.08 -5.31 -13.70
CA GLY A 186 3.78 -5.88 -13.37
C GLY A 186 3.85 -6.78 -12.15
N ASP A 187 4.55 -7.90 -12.27
CA ASP A 187 4.43 -8.97 -11.27
C ASP A 187 5.19 -8.69 -9.98
N CYS A 188 6.17 -7.78 -9.99
CA CYS A 188 6.87 -7.37 -8.77
C CYS A 188 6.43 -5.99 -8.26
N ALA A 189 6.59 -4.93 -9.06
CA ALA A 189 6.30 -3.58 -8.60
C ALA A 189 4.82 -3.38 -8.28
N ALA A 190 3.93 -3.81 -9.18
CA ALA A 190 2.51 -3.67 -8.96
C ALA A 190 2.01 -4.53 -7.81
N ARG A 191 2.52 -5.76 -7.66
CA ARG A 191 2.21 -6.62 -6.50
C ARG A 191 2.72 -6.07 -5.18
N GLY A 192 3.87 -5.40 -5.18
CA GLY A 192 4.35 -4.68 -4.00
C GLY A 192 3.41 -3.55 -3.57
N ALA A 193 2.92 -2.77 -4.53
CA ALA A 193 1.95 -1.69 -4.28
C ALA A 193 0.55 -2.21 -3.88
N ASP A 194 0.12 -3.32 -4.49
CA ASP A 194 -1.11 -4.07 -4.17
C ASP A 194 -1.09 -4.55 -2.72
N LEU A 195 -0.03 -5.26 -2.32
CA LEU A 195 0.12 -5.76 -0.96
C LEU A 195 0.17 -4.63 0.07
N PHE A 196 0.89 -3.54 -0.25
CA PHE A 196 0.93 -2.36 0.61
C PHE A 196 -0.48 -1.80 0.84
N GLU A 197 -1.25 -1.67 -0.22
CA GLU A 197 -2.61 -1.14 -0.16
C GLU A 197 -3.54 -2.02 0.66
N SER A 198 -3.57 -3.33 0.39
CA SER A 198 -4.50 -4.24 1.03
C SER A 198 -4.23 -4.32 2.54
N VAL A 199 -2.97 -4.41 2.94
CA VAL A 199 -2.58 -4.41 4.37
C VAL A 199 -2.90 -3.07 5.03
N ALA A 200 -2.67 -1.94 4.36
CA ALA A 200 -3.03 -0.63 4.89
C ALA A 200 -4.55 -0.49 5.09
N ALA A 201 -5.34 -0.92 4.09
CA ALA A 201 -6.78 -0.90 4.13
C ALA A 201 -7.34 -1.81 5.24
N GLU A 202 -6.75 -2.99 5.44
CA GLU A 202 -7.13 -3.91 6.51
C GLU A 202 -6.87 -3.33 7.90
N ILE A 203 -5.66 -2.80 8.15
CA ILE A 203 -5.31 -2.16 9.43
C ILE A 203 -6.26 -1.00 9.72
N ILE A 204 -6.47 -0.10 8.75
CA ILE A 204 -7.35 1.05 8.92
C ILE A 204 -8.80 0.62 9.17
N SER A 205 -9.28 -0.39 8.44
CA SER A 205 -10.64 -0.92 8.61
C SER A 205 -10.84 -1.54 10.00
N ALA A 206 -9.85 -2.30 10.48
CA ALA A 206 -9.86 -2.86 11.83
C ALA A 206 -9.90 -1.76 12.90
N MET A 207 -9.14 -0.67 12.72
CA MET A 207 -9.16 0.48 13.64
C MET A 207 -10.52 1.19 13.65
N ILE A 208 -11.14 1.39 12.48
CA ILE A 208 -12.48 2.01 12.37
C ILE A 208 -13.54 1.14 13.05
N LEU A 209 -13.51 -0.17 12.81
CA LEU A 209 -14.42 -1.12 13.45
C LEU A 209 -14.25 -1.12 14.97
N GLY A 210 -13.00 -1.20 15.46
CA GLY A 210 -12.67 -1.14 16.88
C GLY A 210 -13.17 0.14 17.55
N GLY A 211 -12.94 1.30 16.92
CA GLY A 211 -13.44 2.59 17.40
C GLY A 211 -14.97 2.66 17.46
N THR A 212 -15.64 2.12 16.43
CA THR A 212 -17.11 2.11 16.35
C THR A 212 -17.73 1.20 17.41
N MET A 213 -17.16 0.00 17.61
CA MET A 213 -17.64 -0.94 18.64
C MET A 213 -17.45 -0.38 20.05
N ALA A 214 -16.31 0.24 20.33
CA ALA A 214 -16.07 0.83 21.63
C ALA A 214 -17.01 1.99 21.97
N ARG A 215 -17.36 2.81 20.96
CA ARG A 215 -18.40 3.86 21.12
C ARG A 215 -19.75 3.24 21.48
N LYS A 216 -20.16 2.17 20.79
CA LYS A 216 -21.41 1.44 21.11
C LYS A 216 -21.41 0.87 22.54
N CYS A 217 -20.27 0.34 22.98
CA CYS A 217 -20.11 -0.26 24.31
C CYS A 217 -19.83 0.77 25.43
N LYS A 218 -19.74 2.08 25.13
CA LYS A 218 -19.39 3.15 26.07
C LYS A 218 -18.04 2.96 26.78
N ILE A 219 -17.11 2.23 26.15
CA ILE A 219 -15.73 2.04 26.64
C ILE A 219 -14.89 3.21 26.10
N GLU A 220 -15.23 4.44 26.48
CA GLU A 220 -14.55 5.66 26.00
C GLU A 220 -13.32 6.05 26.87
N GLY A 221 -12.96 5.24 27.87
CA GLY A 221 -11.82 5.49 28.78
C GLY A 221 -10.47 4.88 28.33
N LYS A 222 -9.40 5.17 29.11
CA LYS A 222 -7.95 4.83 28.96
C LYS A 222 -7.56 3.42 28.45
N ALA A 223 -8.49 2.50 28.26
CA ALA A 223 -8.25 1.15 27.74
C ALA A 223 -8.33 1.05 26.20
N LEU A 224 -8.86 2.07 25.51
CA LEU A 224 -9.02 2.06 24.06
C LEU A 224 -7.72 2.00 23.22
N PRO A 225 -6.63 2.74 23.54
CA PRO A 225 -5.39 2.60 22.79
C PRO A 225 -4.79 1.20 22.94
N THR A 226 -4.95 0.60 24.12
CA THR A 226 -4.51 -0.78 24.38
C THR A 226 -5.35 -1.80 23.63
N ILE A 227 -6.65 -1.57 23.43
CA ILE A 227 -7.53 -2.50 22.68
C ILE A 227 -7.29 -2.38 21.17
N CYS A 228 -7.16 -1.17 20.62
CA CYS A 228 -6.85 -1.00 19.20
C CYS A 228 -5.44 -1.50 18.84
N ALA A 229 -4.42 -1.20 19.66
CA ALA A 229 -3.06 -1.73 19.47
C ALA A 229 -3.00 -3.26 19.64
N ARG A 230 -3.84 -3.83 20.51
CA ARG A 230 -3.88 -5.28 20.77
C ARG A 230 -4.72 -6.03 19.75
N LEU A 231 -5.73 -5.43 19.11
CA LEU A 231 -6.41 -6.03 17.96
C LEU A 231 -5.47 -6.20 16.76
N THR A 232 -4.58 -5.21 16.52
CA THR A 232 -3.56 -5.32 15.47
C THR A 232 -2.57 -6.47 15.74
N LEU A 233 -2.23 -6.71 17.01
CA LEU A 233 -1.37 -7.84 17.43
C LEU A 233 -2.10 -9.21 17.48
N TYR A 234 -3.43 -9.23 17.60
CA TYR A 234 -4.21 -10.47 17.60
C TYR A 234 -4.41 -11.02 16.18
N LEU A 235 -4.47 -10.17 15.17
CA LEU A 235 -4.52 -10.58 13.76
C LEU A 235 -3.17 -11.13 13.24
N GLU A 236 -2.12 -11.05 14.05
CA GLU A 236 -0.77 -11.55 13.74
C GLU A 236 -0.48 -12.93 14.37
N ASN A 237 -1.42 -13.47 15.18
CA ASN A 237 -1.28 -14.74 15.91
C ASN A 237 -2.22 -15.86 15.42
N ASP A 238 -2.97 -15.65 14.34
CA ASP A 238 -3.74 -16.70 13.64
C ASP A 238 -3.23 -16.89 12.20
#